data_AF-A0A0R2QPN9-F1
#
_entry.id   AF-A0A0R2QPN9-F1
#
_cell.length_a   1.000
_cell.length_b   1.000
_cell.length_c   1.000
_cell.angle_alpha   90.00
_cell.angle_beta   90.00
_cell.angle_gamma   90.00
#
_symmetry.space_group_name_H-M   'P 1'
#
loop_
_entity.id
_entity.type
_entity.pdbx_description
1 polymer ?
#
loop_
_entity_poly.entity_id
_entity_poly.type
_entity_poly.pdbx_seq_one_letter_code
_entity_poly.pdbx_strand_id
1 'polypeptide(L)'
;FTSGRNKGLGGMAQRAGLINSIRAQEEHVLLLDAGDIFQGTPYFNFYGGELEFKLMSEMKYDAATLGNHDFDNGLEGLAKQLPHANFPFLIANYDFTDTILKDKFKPFKVFNKGGIKIGVFGIGIELDGLVPKNLYGNTIYQDPIEKANHYASLLKKKEKCDLVICLSHLGLKYKTNEMSDMIFASQTHDIDLIIGGHTHTFLKKPVSTLNLDKKEVLINQVGWAGINLGKMDFHFSRNGGVKKVLSSSIFVKNNTKNA
;
A
#
# COMPACT_ATOMS: atom_id res chain seq x y z
N PHE A 1 -14.19 -16.23 -4.50
CA PHE A 1 -14.98 -16.38 -5.75
C PHE A 1 -15.64 -17.76 -5.83
N THR A 2 -16.90 -17.85 -6.26
CA THR A 2 -17.67 -19.11 -6.31
C THR A 2 -17.61 -19.81 -7.69
N SER A 3 -17.19 -19.09 -8.74
CA SER A 3 -17.03 -19.61 -10.11
C SER A 3 -15.86 -18.93 -10.84
N GLY A 4 -15.53 -19.42 -12.05
CA GLY A 4 -14.51 -18.84 -12.93
C GLY A 4 -13.06 -19.18 -12.56
N ARG A 5 -12.11 -18.54 -13.26
CA ARG A 5 -10.65 -18.76 -13.14
C ARG A 5 -10.11 -18.60 -11.71
N ASN A 6 -10.74 -17.76 -10.89
CA ASN A 6 -10.31 -17.45 -9.52
C ASN A 6 -11.15 -18.18 -8.45
N LYS A 7 -11.95 -19.19 -8.84
CA LYS A 7 -12.80 -19.96 -7.92
C LYS A 7 -11.99 -20.47 -6.73
N GLY A 8 -12.51 -20.23 -5.53
CA GLY A 8 -11.87 -20.66 -4.28
C GLY A 8 -10.62 -19.86 -3.89
N LEU A 9 -10.36 -18.71 -4.51
CA LEU A 9 -9.30 -17.79 -4.08
C LEU A 9 -9.87 -16.56 -3.36
N GLY A 10 -9.01 -15.90 -2.59
CA GLY A 10 -9.28 -14.65 -1.87
C GLY A 10 -10.01 -14.85 -0.54
N GLY A 11 -10.69 -13.79 -0.08
CA GLY A 11 -11.46 -13.80 1.16
C GLY A 11 -10.69 -13.29 2.38
N MET A 12 -11.35 -12.45 3.19
CA MET A 12 -10.73 -11.82 4.37
C MET A 12 -10.38 -12.86 5.45
N ALA A 13 -11.24 -13.86 5.68
CA ALA A 13 -10.98 -14.91 6.68
C ALA A 13 -9.74 -15.76 6.34
N GLN A 14 -9.60 -16.15 5.07
CA GLN A 14 -8.45 -16.93 4.60
C GLN A 14 -7.16 -16.10 4.64
N ARG A 15 -7.25 -14.82 4.28
CA ARG A 15 -6.14 -13.87 4.41
C ARG A 15 -5.71 -13.71 5.86
N ALA A 16 -6.65 -13.54 6.78
CA ALA A 16 -6.38 -13.46 8.22
C ALA A 16 -5.68 -14.73 8.73
N GLY A 17 -6.14 -15.92 8.32
CA GLY A 17 -5.49 -17.20 8.65
C GLY A 17 -4.05 -17.28 8.14
N LEU A 18 -3.80 -16.85 6.90
CA LEU A 18 -2.45 -16.82 6.32
C LEU A 18 -1.54 -15.82 7.04
N ILE A 19 -2.03 -14.60 7.31
CA ILE A 19 -1.30 -13.56 8.05
C ILE A 19 -0.92 -14.06 9.44
N ASN A 20 -1.86 -14.70 10.16
CA ASN A 20 -1.60 -15.24 11.49
C ASN A 20 -0.56 -16.36 11.46
N SER A 21 -0.60 -17.24 10.44
CA SER A 21 0.42 -18.28 10.25
C SER A 21 1.81 -17.69 10.02
N ILE A 22 1.92 -16.65 9.19
CA ILE A 22 3.20 -15.95 8.95
C ILE A 22 3.71 -15.31 10.25
N ARG A 23 2.85 -14.59 10.99
CA ARG A 23 3.22 -13.97 12.26
C ARG A 23 3.59 -14.95 13.37
N ALA A 24 3.12 -16.20 13.28
CA ALA A 24 3.53 -17.26 14.21
C ALA A 24 4.93 -17.81 13.90
N GLN A 25 5.41 -17.64 12.66
CA GLN A 25 6.71 -18.13 12.19
C GLN A 25 7.77 -17.03 12.15
N GLU A 26 7.35 -15.77 11.99
CA GLU A 26 8.22 -14.61 11.76
C GLU A 26 8.01 -13.57 12.86
N GLU A 27 9.08 -13.17 13.53
CA GLU A 27 9.02 -12.24 14.67
C GLU A 27 8.79 -10.78 14.25
N HIS A 28 9.30 -10.40 13.07
CA HIS A 28 9.40 -9.01 12.62
C HIS A 28 8.61 -8.76 11.34
N VAL A 29 7.28 -8.75 11.48
CA VAL A 29 6.36 -8.57 10.35
C VAL A 29 5.79 -7.15 10.33
N LEU A 30 5.73 -6.57 9.13
CA LEU A 30 4.88 -5.43 8.78
C LEU A 30 3.83 -5.88 7.77
N LEU A 31 2.57 -5.51 8.00
CA LEU A 31 1.45 -5.75 7.09
C LEU A 31 0.99 -4.41 6.52
N LEU A 32 1.09 -4.24 5.20
CA LEU A 32 0.86 -2.97 4.52
C LEU A 32 -0.16 -3.13 3.41
N ASP A 33 -0.93 -2.07 3.14
CA ASP A 33 -1.90 -2.01 2.03
C ASP A 33 -1.61 -0.85 1.08
N ALA A 34 -1.78 -1.08 -0.21
CA ALA A 34 -1.47 -0.11 -1.25
C ALA A 34 -2.69 0.73 -1.68
N GLY A 35 -3.84 0.65 -1.01
CA GLY A 35 -5.03 1.46 -1.31
C GLY A 35 -6.03 0.75 -2.24
N ASP A 36 -7.13 1.43 -2.59
CA ASP A 36 -8.35 0.82 -3.16
C ASP A 36 -8.88 -0.29 -2.25
N ILE A 37 -9.06 0.06 -0.98
CA ILE A 37 -9.67 -0.82 0.02
C ILE A 37 -11.19 -0.89 -0.23
N PHE A 38 -11.75 0.25 -0.65
CA PHE A 38 -13.16 0.40 -0.96
C PHE A 38 -13.52 -0.05 -2.37
N GLN A 39 -14.83 -0.21 -2.58
CA GLN A 39 -15.47 -0.62 -3.83
C GLN A 39 -15.17 -2.07 -4.28
N GLY A 40 -16.04 -2.59 -5.16
CA GLY A 40 -15.80 -3.84 -5.91
C GLY A 40 -16.71 -5.01 -5.54
N THR A 41 -17.49 -4.92 -4.47
CA THR A 41 -18.49 -5.93 -4.08
C THR A 41 -19.75 -5.30 -3.47
N PRO A 42 -20.90 -6.00 -3.42
CA PRO A 42 -22.10 -5.51 -2.74
C PRO A 42 -21.87 -5.15 -1.27
N TYR A 43 -20.86 -5.72 -0.59
CA TYR A 43 -20.53 -5.35 0.78
C TYR A 43 -20.25 -3.86 0.93
N PHE A 44 -19.50 -3.27 0.02
CA PHE A 44 -19.24 -1.82 0.04
C PHE A 44 -20.53 -1.02 -0.14
N ASN A 45 -21.43 -1.43 -1.03
CA ASN A 45 -22.70 -0.75 -1.25
C ASN A 45 -23.60 -0.77 0.00
N PHE A 46 -23.55 -1.85 0.79
CA PHE A 46 -24.35 -2.01 2.00
C PHE A 46 -23.72 -1.38 3.24
N TYR A 47 -22.40 -1.51 3.42
CA TYR A 47 -21.69 -1.12 4.64
C TYR A 47 -20.84 0.15 4.49
N GLY A 48 -20.71 0.67 3.26
CA GLY A 48 -20.03 1.94 2.96
C GLY A 48 -18.55 1.99 3.34
N GLY A 49 -17.88 0.84 3.49
CA GLY A 49 -16.45 0.72 3.87
C GLY A 49 -16.19 0.32 5.33
N GLU A 50 -17.22 0.27 6.18
CA GLU A 50 -17.08 -0.07 7.61
C GLU A 50 -16.47 -1.47 7.82
N LEU A 51 -16.98 -2.46 7.07
CA LEU A 51 -16.60 -3.85 7.22
C LEU A 51 -15.13 -4.07 6.83
N GLU A 52 -14.70 -3.45 5.74
CA GLU A 52 -13.34 -3.52 5.23
C GLU A 52 -12.34 -3.03 6.27
N PHE A 53 -12.57 -1.83 6.86
CA PHE A 53 -11.68 -1.27 7.87
C PHE A 53 -11.70 -2.07 9.18
N LYS A 54 -12.87 -2.53 9.65
CA LYS A 54 -12.94 -3.40 10.84
C LYS A 54 -12.12 -4.68 10.66
N LEU A 55 -12.27 -5.36 9.53
CA LEU A 55 -11.55 -6.60 9.26
C LEU A 55 -10.04 -6.35 9.09
N MET A 56 -9.62 -5.25 8.46
CA MET A 56 -8.20 -4.87 8.39
C MET A 56 -7.62 -4.51 9.76
N SER A 57 -8.41 -3.86 10.62
CA SER A 57 -8.05 -3.59 12.01
C SER A 57 -7.88 -4.87 12.82
N GLU A 58 -8.79 -5.84 12.66
CA GLU A 58 -8.67 -7.16 13.29
C GLU A 58 -7.45 -7.94 12.77
N MET A 59 -7.15 -7.82 11.48
CA MET A 59 -5.92 -8.33 10.87
C MET A 59 -4.67 -7.54 11.26
N LYS A 60 -4.80 -6.46 12.04
CA LYS A 60 -3.70 -5.61 12.53
C LYS A 60 -2.80 -5.12 11.40
N TYR A 61 -3.37 -4.51 10.37
CA TYR A 61 -2.55 -3.78 9.39
C TYR A 61 -1.70 -2.71 10.10
N ASP A 62 -0.48 -2.49 9.63
CA ASP A 62 0.47 -1.55 10.24
C ASP A 62 0.35 -0.14 9.64
N ALA A 63 0.00 -0.06 8.34
CA ALA A 63 -0.33 1.15 7.60
C ALA A 63 -1.00 0.81 6.25
N ALA A 64 -1.70 1.79 5.67
CA ALA A 64 -2.20 1.75 4.30
C ALA A 64 -1.96 3.10 3.60
N THR A 65 -1.99 3.16 2.27
CA THR A 65 -2.17 4.42 1.52
C THR A 65 -3.61 4.49 0.97
N LEU A 66 -3.94 5.59 0.30
CA LEU A 66 -5.23 5.78 -0.38
C LEU A 66 -5.08 5.51 -1.89
N GLY A 67 -6.08 4.83 -2.44
CA GLY A 67 -6.34 4.74 -3.87
C GLY A 67 -7.50 5.63 -4.32
N ASN A 68 -7.82 5.59 -5.61
CA ASN A 68 -8.91 6.40 -6.16
C ASN A 68 -10.28 5.94 -5.67
N HIS A 69 -10.50 4.62 -5.50
CA HIS A 69 -11.80 4.08 -5.05
C HIS A 69 -12.09 4.37 -3.58
N ASP A 70 -11.09 4.75 -2.79
CA ASP A 70 -11.30 5.17 -1.39
C ASP A 70 -12.11 6.48 -1.28
N PHE A 71 -12.30 7.19 -2.41
CA PHE A 71 -13.11 8.40 -2.54
C PHE A 71 -14.51 8.15 -3.13
N ASP A 72 -14.90 6.91 -3.44
CA ASP A 72 -16.17 6.62 -4.15
C ASP A 72 -17.42 7.05 -3.37
N ASN A 73 -17.36 7.07 -2.02
CA ASN A 73 -18.43 7.60 -1.17
C ASN A 73 -18.20 9.07 -0.76
N GLY A 74 -17.29 9.75 -1.44
CA GLY A 74 -16.88 11.11 -1.13
C GLY A 74 -16.04 11.22 0.14
N LEU A 75 -15.57 12.45 0.42
CA LEU A 75 -14.83 12.76 1.64
C LEU A 75 -15.63 12.41 2.89
N GLU A 76 -16.96 12.62 2.89
CA GLU A 76 -17.86 12.33 4.02
C GLU A 76 -17.94 10.83 4.29
N GLY A 77 -18.04 10.02 3.23
CA GLY A 77 -18.02 8.57 3.32
C GLY A 77 -16.72 8.07 3.92
N LEU A 78 -15.58 8.53 3.39
CA LEU A 78 -14.27 8.18 3.92
C LEU A 78 -14.13 8.61 5.39
N ALA A 79 -14.45 9.88 5.70
CA ALA A 79 -14.39 10.43 7.06
C ALA A 79 -15.21 9.62 8.06
N LYS A 80 -16.41 9.17 7.66
CA LYS A 80 -17.30 8.36 8.47
C LYS A 80 -16.68 7.01 8.84
N GLN A 81 -15.91 6.40 7.94
CA GLN A 81 -15.34 5.08 8.17
C GLN A 81 -14.00 5.09 8.90
N LEU A 82 -13.21 6.16 8.79
CA LEU A 82 -11.88 6.25 9.43
C LEU A 82 -11.82 5.81 10.90
N PRO A 83 -12.83 6.05 11.77
CA PRO A 83 -12.83 5.54 13.15
C PRO A 83 -12.75 4.01 13.28
N HIS A 84 -13.04 3.25 12.23
CA HIS A 84 -12.94 1.79 12.20
C HIS A 84 -11.55 1.27 11.79
N ALA A 85 -10.65 2.14 11.33
CA ALA A 85 -9.28 1.82 10.99
C ALA A 85 -8.35 2.08 12.20
N ASN A 86 -7.88 1.01 12.84
CA ASN A 86 -6.91 1.05 13.94
C ASN A 86 -5.45 1.17 13.46
N PHE A 87 -5.28 1.57 12.21
CA PHE A 87 -4.00 1.75 11.55
C PHE A 87 -3.99 3.08 10.81
N PRO A 88 -2.82 3.73 10.69
CA PRO A 88 -2.73 5.00 10.00
C PRO A 88 -2.80 4.83 8.49
N PHE A 89 -3.49 5.75 7.84
CA PHE A 89 -3.31 6.03 6.42
C PHE A 89 -2.12 6.97 6.23
N LEU A 90 -1.25 6.61 5.29
CA LEU A 90 -0.05 7.32 4.90
C LEU A 90 -0.26 7.90 3.51
N ILE A 91 -0.22 9.21 3.37
CA ILE A 91 -0.39 9.90 2.09
C ILE A 91 0.38 11.23 2.11
N ALA A 92 1.38 11.34 1.24
CA ALA A 92 2.33 12.44 1.26
C ALA A 92 2.05 13.52 0.22
N ASN A 93 1.30 13.19 -0.84
CA ASN A 93 1.09 14.05 -2.00
C ASN A 93 -0.35 14.52 -2.17
N TYR A 94 -1.22 14.29 -1.19
CA TYR A 94 -2.54 14.91 -1.13
C TYR A 94 -2.54 15.94 0.01
N ASP A 95 -2.97 17.15 -0.31
CA ASP A 95 -3.24 18.19 0.67
C ASP A 95 -4.74 18.28 0.94
N PHE A 96 -5.09 17.99 2.20
CA PHE A 96 -6.46 17.97 2.72
C PHE A 96 -6.80 19.21 3.57
N THR A 97 -5.93 20.23 3.58
CA THR A 97 -6.05 21.39 4.49
C THR A 97 -7.38 22.12 4.36
N ASP A 98 -7.95 22.17 3.15
CA ASP A 98 -9.24 22.79 2.85
C ASP A 98 -10.37 21.76 2.73
N THR A 99 -10.32 20.69 3.51
CA THR A 99 -11.32 19.61 3.49
C THR A 99 -11.70 19.15 4.90
N ILE A 100 -12.79 18.39 5.00
CA ILE A 100 -13.19 17.74 6.27
C ILE A 100 -12.20 16.65 6.74
N LEU A 101 -11.28 16.23 5.86
CA LEU A 101 -10.22 15.25 6.16
C LEU A 101 -8.92 15.91 6.61
N LYS A 102 -8.94 17.22 6.89
CA LYS A 102 -7.80 17.92 7.49
C LYS A 102 -7.27 17.17 8.72
N ASP A 103 -5.95 16.98 8.74
CA ASP A 103 -5.19 16.31 9.82
C ASP A 103 -5.57 14.83 10.07
N LYS A 104 -6.34 14.19 9.19
CA LYS A 104 -6.73 12.77 9.35
C LYS A 104 -5.65 11.79 8.92
N PHE A 105 -4.72 12.24 8.09
CA PHE A 105 -3.68 11.40 7.50
C PHE A 105 -2.29 11.91 7.83
N LYS A 106 -1.31 11.00 7.80
CA LYS A 106 0.09 11.34 7.99
C LYS A 106 0.83 11.15 6.67
N PRO A 107 1.90 11.89 6.37
CA PRO A 107 2.69 11.62 5.18
C PRO A 107 3.49 10.32 5.30
N PHE A 108 4.01 10.04 6.50
CA PHE A 108 4.88 8.89 6.76
C PHE A 108 4.75 8.38 8.21
N LYS A 109 5.32 7.21 8.47
CA LYS A 109 5.54 6.63 9.79
C LYS A 109 6.84 5.83 9.82
N VAL A 110 7.59 5.95 10.91
CA VAL A 110 8.77 5.13 11.18
C VAL A 110 8.37 3.96 12.08
N PHE A 111 8.72 2.75 11.68
CA PHE A 111 8.56 1.52 12.45
C PHE A 111 9.93 1.04 12.92
N ASN A 112 9.97 0.38 14.07
CA ASN A 112 11.17 -0.29 14.56
C ASN A 112 10.87 -1.79 14.75
N LYS A 113 11.66 -2.65 14.10
CA LYS A 113 11.56 -4.11 14.21
C LYS A 113 12.95 -4.67 14.41
N GLY A 114 13.22 -5.26 15.58
CA GLY A 114 14.53 -5.84 15.89
C GLY A 114 15.69 -4.83 15.85
N GLY A 115 15.42 -3.55 16.14
CA GLY A 115 16.42 -2.47 16.05
C GLY A 115 16.56 -1.84 14.65
N ILE A 116 15.92 -2.39 13.63
CA ILE A 116 15.91 -1.85 12.26
C ILE A 116 14.82 -0.80 12.13
N LYS A 117 15.19 0.41 11.70
CA LYS A 117 14.26 1.50 11.43
C LYS A 117 13.74 1.43 10.00
N ILE A 118 12.43 1.29 9.85
CA ILE A 118 11.74 1.18 8.56
C ILE A 118 10.85 2.41 8.39
N GLY A 119 11.21 3.29 7.48
CA GLY A 119 10.40 4.44 7.10
C GLY A 119 9.39 4.04 6.06
N VAL A 120 8.10 4.30 6.29
CA VAL A 120 7.03 4.06 5.33
C VAL A 120 6.32 5.37 5.04
N PHE A 121 6.12 5.71 3.78
CA PHE A 121 5.31 6.85 3.34
C PHE A 121 4.39 6.41 2.20
N GLY A 122 3.37 7.22 1.88
CA GLY A 122 2.40 6.89 0.83
C GLY A 122 2.32 7.92 -0.28
N ILE A 123 2.04 7.46 -1.50
CA ILE A 123 1.79 8.27 -2.69
C ILE A 123 0.50 7.80 -3.35
N GLY A 124 -0.44 8.71 -3.54
CA GLY A 124 -1.69 8.47 -4.24
C GLY A 124 -1.62 8.89 -5.71
N ILE A 125 -2.56 8.41 -6.50
CA ILE A 125 -2.73 8.75 -7.92
C ILE A 125 -3.43 10.10 -8.11
N GLU A 126 -3.27 10.73 -9.27
CA GLU A 126 -4.06 11.91 -9.59
C GLU A 126 -5.55 11.56 -9.68
N LEU A 127 -6.39 12.26 -8.92
CA LEU A 127 -7.82 11.95 -8.83
C LEU A 127 -8.63 12.57 -9.99
N ASP A 128 -8.13 13.64 -10.59
CA ASP A 128 -8.80 14.26 -11.74
C ASP A 128 -8.81 13.31 -12.94
N GLY A 129 -9.97 13.19 -13.58
CA GLY A 129 -10.21 12.18 -14.62
C GLY A 129 -10.50 10.75 -14.13
N LEU A 130 -10.22 10.41 -12.85
CA LEU A 130 -10.54 9.10 -12.26
C LEU A 130 -11.72 9.13 -11.29
N VAL A 131 -11.88 10.23 -10.56
CA VAL A 131 -12.91 10.42 -9.56
C VAL A 131 -13.67 11.72 -9.88
N PRO A 132 -15.01 11.75 -9.79
CA PRO A 132 -15.77 12.99 -9.91
C PRO A 132 -15.31 14.06 -8.90
N LYS A 133 -15.12 15.31 -9.37
CA LYS A 133 -14.60 16.43 -8.56
C LYS A 133 -15.33 16.64 -7.24
N ASN A 134 -16.65 16.46 -7.22
CA ASN A 134 -17.47 16.61 -6.02
C ASN A 134 -17.16 15.58 -4.93
N LEU A 135 -16.56 14.42 -5.25
CA LEU A 135 -16.27 13.37 -4.28
C LEU A 135 -14.94 13.59 -3.56
N TYR A 136 -13.93 14.15 -4.22
CA TYR A 136 -12.65 14.48 -3.56
C TYR A 136 -12.52 15.96 -3.17
N GLY A 137 -13.51 16.79 -3.50
CA GLY A 137 -13.63 18.17 -3.04
C GLY A 137 -12.39 19.01 -3.33
N ASN A 138 -11.95 19.78 -2.34
CA ASN A 138 -10.78 20.65 -2.44
C ASN A 138 -9.47 19.92 -2.13
N THR A 139 -9.44 18.58 -2.14
CA THR A 139 -8.18 17.82 -2.04
C THR A 139 -7.26 18.22 -3.19
N ILE A 140 -6.05 18.70 -2.86
CA ILE A 140 -5.07 19.15 -3.85
C ILE A 140 -4.08 18.02 -4.09
N TYR A 141 -3.94 17.62 -5.36
CA TYR A 141 -2.88 16.73 -5.80
C TYR A 141 -1.56 17.49 -5.92
N GLN A 142 -0.51 16.99 -5.28
CA GLN A 142 0.84 17.54 -5.34
C GLN A 142 1.74 16.60 -6.15
N ASP A 143 2.79 17.16 -6.74
CA ASP A 143 3.72 16.38 -7.56
C ASP A 143 4.27 15.17 -6.78
N PRO A 144 4.05 13.93 -7.27
CA PRO A 144 4.42 12.74 -6.52
C PRO A 144 5.93 12.59 -6.39
N ILE A 145 6.71 13.02 -7.38
CA ILE A 145 8.18 12.89 -7.39
C ILE A 145 8.80 13.83 -6.37
N GLU A 146 8.37 15.09 -6.35
CA GLU A 146 8.82 16.10 -5.38
C GLU A 146 8.56 15.61 -3.95
N LYS A 147 7.32 15.17 -3.67
CA LYS A 147 6.92 14.71 -2.34
C LYS A 147 7.65 13.44 -1.94
N ALA A 148 7.79 12.48 -2.84
CA ALA A 148 8.52 11.26 -2.57
C ALA A 148 9.99 11.54 -2.25
N ASN A 149 10.67 12.37 -3.04
CA ASN A 149 12.06 12.73 -2.79
C ASN A 149 12.23 13.48 -1.47
N HIS A 150 11.29 14.36 -1.12
CA HIS A 150 11.28 15.04 0.17
C HIS A 150 11.21 14.05 1.34
N TYR A 151 10.19 13.18 1.36
CA TYR A 151 9.97 12.27 2.48
C TYR A 151 10.97 11.11 2.52
N ALA A 152 11.41 10.58 1.38
CA ALA A 152 12.47 9.58 1.33
C ALA A 152 13.77 10.14 1.90
N SER A 153 14.17 11.35 1.50
CA SER A 153 15.35 12.03 2.04
C SER A 153 15.22 12.31 3.54
N LEU A 154 14.05 12.75 4.00
CA LEU A 154 13.77 12.95 5.43
C LEU A 154 13.92 11.62 6.21
N LEU A 155 13.27 10.55 5.75
CA LEU A 155 13.32 9.24 6.40
C LEU A 155 14.73 8.67 6.43
N LYS A 156 15.48 8.76 5.32
CA LYS A 156 16.84 8.23 5.23
C LYS A 156 17.83 9.06 6.03
N LYS A 157 17.83 10.38 5.87
CA LYS A 157 18.90 11.25 6.37
C LYS A 157 18.62 11.82 7.76
N LYS A 158 17.36 12.15 8.08
CA LYS A 158 16.99 12.71 9.38
C LYS A 158 16.58 11.63 10.36
N GLU A 159 15.64 10.77 9.99
CA GLU A 159 15.14 9.70 10.87
C GLU A 159 16.11 8.51 10.98
N LYS A 160 17.10 8.46 10.08
CA LYS A 160 18.12 7.40 9.98
C LYS A 160 17.47 6.03 9.76
N CYS A 161 16.49 5.96 8.86
CA CYS A 161 15.87 4.69 8.49
C CYS A 161 16.87 3.83 7.70
N ASP A 162 16.95 2.56 8.03
CA ASP A 162 17.75 1.57 7.31
C ASP A 162 17.08 1.21 5.98
N LEU A 163 15.74 1.13 6.00
CA LEU A 163 14.88 0.82 4.85
C LEU A 163 13.80 1.90 4.66
N VAL A 164 13.61 2.35 3.43
CA VAL A 164 12.54 3.28 3.03
C VAL A 164 11.59 2.61 2.05
N ILE A 165 10.32 2.52 2.44
CA ILE A 165 9.23 1.91 1.69
C ILE A 165 8.22 3.00 1.27
N CYS A 166 7.87 3.01 -0.02
CA CYS A 166 6.76 3.78 -0.56
C CYS A 166 5.55 2.87 -0.79
N LEU A 167 4.40 3.19 -0.18
CA LEU A 167 3.10 2.63 -0.55
C LEU A 167 2.53 3.48 -1.68
N SER A 168 2.52 2.94 -2.90
CA SER A 168 2.13 3.70 -4.09
C SER A 168 0.81 3.20 -4.64
N HIS A 169 -0.07 4.13 -5.01
CA HIS A 169 -1.26 3.84 -5.80
C HIS A 169 -1.15 4.34 -7.25
N LEU A 170 0.06 4.60 -7.75
CA LEU A 170 0.29 5.14 -9.11
C LEU A 170 0.11 4.11 -10.23
N GLY A 171 0.00 2.82 -9.92
CA GLY A 171 -0.04 1.77 -10.94
C GLY A 171 1.35 1.36 -11.44
N LEU A 172 1.54 0.07 -11.74
CA LEU A 172 2.85 -0.45 -12.10
C LEU A 172 3.41 0.14 -13.40
N LYS A 173 2.62 0.09 -14.48
CA LYS A 173 3.02 0.52 -15.82
C LYS A 173 1.80 0.66 -16.73
N TYR A 174 1.76 1.74 -17.50
CA TYR A 174 0.72 2.00 -18.52
C TYR A 174 1.26 1.81 -19.94
N LYS A 175 0.36 1.81 -20.93
CA LYS A 175 0.72 1.78 -22.36
C LYS A 175 1.18 3.15 -22.86
N THR A 176 0.72 4.21 -22.20
CA THR A 176 1.06 5.62 -22.41
C THR A 176 2.18 6.02 -21.45
N ASN A 177 2.67 7.26 -21.58
CA ASN A 177 3.70 7.83 -20.70
C ASN A 177 3.11 8.46 -19.42
N GLU A 178 1.99 7.92 -18.94
CA GLU A 178 1.40 8.29 -17.65
C GLU A 178 2.35 7.94 -16.51
N MET A 179 2.28 8.74 -15.43
CA MET A 179 3.06 8.47 -14.23
C MET A 179 2.71 7.08 -13.69
N SER A 180 3.73 6.23 -13.52
CA SER A 180 3.60 4.85 -13.01
C SER A 180 4.76 4.54 -12.08
N ASP A 181 4.65 3.50 -11.26
CA ASP A 181 5.70 3.08 -10.32
C ASP A 181 7.06 2.90 -11.01
N MET A 182 7.09 2.39 -12.25
CA MET A 182 8.34 2.22 -13.01
C MET A 182 9.00 3.56 -13.39
N ILE A 183 8.20 4.55 -13.79
CA ILE A 183 8.67 5.89 -14.17
C ILE A 183 8.98 6.72 -12.92
N PHE A 184 8.17 6.58 -11.89
CA PHE A 184 8.30 7.22 -10.60
C PHE A 184 9.60 6.77 -9.92
N ALA A 185 9.84 5.47 -9.80
CA ALA A 185 11.03 4.92 -9.16
C ALA A 185 12.33 5.43 -9.80
N SER A 186 12.38 5.58 -11.13
CA SER A 186 13.58 6.05 -11.83
C SER A 186 13.90 7.53 -11.60
N GLN A 187 12.95 8.29 -11.06
CA GLN A 187 13.05 9.73 -10.76
C GLN A 187 13.19 10.02 -9.26
N THR A 188 13.44 8.98 -8.46
CA THR A 188 13.53 9.11 -7.00
C THR A 188 14.97 8.99 -6.48
N HIS A 189 15.14 9.36 -5.22
CA HIS A 189 16.31 9.11 -4.39
C HIS A 189 15.90 8.38 -3.12
N ASP A 190 16.84 7.69 -2.48
CA ASP A 190 16.70 7.14 -1.11
C ASP A 190 15.57 6.09 -0.86
N ILE A 191 14.69 5.81 -1.84
CA ILE A 191 13.67 4.74 -1.77
C ILE A 191 14.32 3.38 -2.05
N ASP A 192 14.03 2.40 -1.21
CA ASP A 192 14.52 1.02 -1.39
C ASP A 192 13.44 0.10 -2.01
N LEU A 193 12.16 0.35 -1.68
CA LEU A 193 11.03 -0.49 -2.09
C LEU A 193 9.77 0.33 -2.38
N ILE A 194 9.08 -0.01 -3.45
CA ILE A 194 7.71 0.43 -3.75
C ILE A 194 6.77 -0.78 -3.69
N ILE A 195 5.70 -0.65 -2.89
CA ILE A 195 4.57 -1.58 -2.87
C ILE A 195 3.41 -0.87 -3.58
N GLY A 196 3.11 -1.31 -4.79
CA GLY A 196 2.20 -0.67 -5.73
C GLY A 196 0.76 -1.20 -5.70
N GLY A 197 -0.17 -0.39 -6.21
CA GLY A 197 -1.61 -0.65 -6.35
C GLY A 197 -2.16 -0.30 -7.74
N HIS A 198 -3.46 -0.03 -7.84
CA HIS A 198 -4.18 0.49 -9.02
C HIS A 198 -4.27 -0.41 -10.28
N THR A 199 -3.16 -0.77 -10.93
CA THR A 199 -3.18 -1.52 -12.22
C THR A 199 -3.51 -3.01 -12.10
N HIS A 200 -3.87 -3.48 -10.91
CA HIS A 200 -4.25 -4.86 -10.62
C HIS A 200 -3.24 -5.92 -11.12
N THR A 201 -1.94 -5.56 -11.17
CA THR A 201 -0.94 -6.41 -11.80
C THR A 201 -0.51 -7.55 -10.88
N PHE A 202 -0.62 -8.79 -11.37
CA PHE A 202 -0.14 -9.98 -10.66
C PHE A 202 1.33 -10.25 -11.01
N LEU A 203 2.24 -9.83 -10.14
CA LEU A 203 3.66 -10.16 -10.27
C LEU A 203 3.99 -11.51 -9.62
N LYS A 204 4.75 -12.35 -10.34
CA LYS A 204 5.32 -13.60 -9.79
C LYS A 204 6.53 -13.32 -8.90
N LYS A 205 7.29 -12.27 -9.23
CA LYS A 205 8.45 -11.76 -8.52
C LYS A 205 8.46 -10.23 -8.68
N PRO A 206 9.01 -9.47 -7.73
CA PRO A 206 9.24 -8.04 -7.88
C PRO A 206 10.01 -7.75 -9.15
N VAL A 207 9.73 -6.60 -9.74
CA VAL A 207 10.56 -6.00 -10.79
C VAL A 207 11.43 -4.93 -10.16
N SER A 208 12.42 -4.42 -10.89
CA SER A 208 13.27 -3.35 -10.40
C SER A 208 13.64 -2.36 -11.50
N THR A 209 14.04 -1.17 -11.07
CA THR A 209 14.65 -0.15 -11.92
C THR A 209 15.72 0.61 -11.13
N LEU A 210 16.58 1.35 -11.83
CA LEU A 210 17.56 2.21 -11.20
C LEU A 210 16.97 3.60 -10.98
N ASN A 211 17.19 4.14 -9.78
CA ASN A 211 16.85 5.50 -9.43
C ASN A 211 17.91 6.52 -9.92
N LEU A 212 17.75 7.79 -9.56
CA LEU A 212 18.67 8.86 -9.97
C LEU A 212 20.10 8.65 -9.42
N ASP A 213 20.24 8.00 -8.26
CA ASP A 213 21.53 7.64 -7.64
C ASP A 213 22.14 6.34 -8.20
N LYS A 214 21.54 5.78 -9.26
CA LYS A 214 21.91 4.47 -9.83
C LYS A 214 21.80 3.32 -8.83
N LYS A 215 20.94 3.47 -7.81
CA LYS A 215 20.59 2.40 -6.87
C LYS A 215 19.35 1.68 -7.37
N GLU A 216 19.31 0.37 -7.12
CA GLU A 216 18.15 -0.46 -7.44
C GLU A 216 16.98 -0.13 -6.50
N VAL A 217 15.80 0.06 -7.08
CA VAL A 217 14.52 0.18 -6.38
C VAL A 217 13.68 -1.03 -6.76
N LEU A 218 13.26 -1.80 -5.76
CA LEU A 218 12.35 -2.92 -5.95
C LEU A 218 10.92 -2.41 -6.06
N ILE A 219 10.12 -2.99 -6.95
CA ILE A 219 8.71 -2.66 -7.15
C ILE A 219 7.91 -3.95 -7.16
N ASN A 220 6.88 -4.03 -6.32
CA ASN A 220 6.03 -5.20 -6.25
C ASN A 220 4.54 -4.83 -6.17
N GLN A 221 3.71 -5.69 -6.77
CA GLN A 221 2.25 -5.60 -6.76
C GLN A 221 1.66 -7.01 -6.81
N VAL A 222 0.56 -7.21 -6.08
CA VAL A 222 -0.01 -8.56 -5.83
C VAL A 222 -1.41 -8.74 -6.40
N GLY A 223 -1.72 -8.03 -7.48
CA GLY A 223 -3.01 -8.10 -8.14
C GLY A 223 -4.10 -7.37 -7.38
N TRP A 224 -5.26 -8.03 -7.21
CA TRP A 224 -6.48 -7.42 -6.66
C TRP A 224 -7.36 -8.45 -5.93
N ALA A 225 -8.42 -7.96 -5.25
CA ALA A 225 -9.41 -8.74 -4.50
C ALA A 225 -8.85 -9.68 -3.42
N GLY A 226 -7.63 -9.40 -2.95
CA GLY A 226 -6.95 -10.24 -1.96
C GLY A 226 -6.71 -11.68 -2.42
N ILE A 227 -6.65 -11.91 -3.73
CA ILE A 227 -6.36 -13.23 -4.30
C ILE A 227 -4.95 -13.68 -3.91
N ASN A 228 -4.01 -12.73 -3.81
CA ASN A 228 -2.64 -12.96 -3.35
C ASN A 228 -2.33 -12.13 -2.11
N LEU A 229 -1.43 -12.67 -1.30
CA LEU A 229 -0.68 -11.94 -0.27
C LEU A 229 0.79 -11.90 -0.70
N GLY A 230 1.37 -10.69 -0.75
CA GLY A 230 2.80 -10.52 -0.99
C GLY A 230 3.60 -10.76 0.27
N LYS A 231 4.69 -11.51 0.17
CA LYS A 231 5.68 -11.66 1.24
C LYS A 231 7.05 -11.28 0.68
N MET A 232 7.71 -10.31 1.32
CA MET A 232 9.08 -9.92 1.00
C MET A 232 9.91 -9.91 2.28
N ASP A 233 10.96 -10.72 2.29
CA ASP A 233 11.86 -10.92 3.42
C ASP A 233 13.15 -10.15 3.16
N PHE A 234 13.42 -9.15 4.01
CA PHE A 234 14.64 -8.37 3.99
C PHE A 234 15.58 -8.87 5.07
N HIS A 235 16.79 -9.29 4.67
CA HIS A 235 17.84 -9.67 5.61
C HIS A 235 18.92 -8.59 5.66
N PHE A 236 19.13 -8.03 6.84
CA PHE A 236 20.14 -7.00 7.09
C PHE A 236 21.42 -7.63 7.63
N SER A 237 22.56 -7.07 7.23
CA SER A 237 23.85 -7.36 7.84
C SER A 237 23.99 -6.65 9.18
N ARG A 238 24.90 -7.12 10.05
CA ARG A 238 25.20 -6.47 11.34
C ARG A 238 25.65 -5.00 11.20
N ASN A 239 26.06 -4.58 10.00
CA ASN A 239 26.51 -3.21 9.71
C ASN A 239 25.39 -2.33 9.09
N GLY A 240 24.13 -2.78 9.14
CA GLY A 240 22.94 -1.99 8.71
C GLY A 240 22.59 -2.09 7.22
N GLY A 241 23.44 -2.68 6.38
CA GLY A 241 23.14 -2.85 4.94
C GLY A 241 22.27 -4.07 4.65
N VAL A 242 21.30 -3.95 3.72
CA VAL A 242 20.52 -5.08 3.19
C VAL A 242 21.46 -6.04 2.46
N LYS A 243 21.44 -7.31 2.84
CA LYS A 243 22.28 -8.37 2.27
C LYS A 243 21.54 -9.20 1.23
N LYS A 244 20.23 -9.40 1.44
CA LYS A 244 19.40 -10.27 0.61
C LYS A 244 17.94 -9.90 0.73
N VAL A 245 17.24 -9.90 -0.39
CA VAL A 245 15.79 -9.80 -0.46
C VAL A 245 15.24 -11.09 -1.06
N LEU A 246 14.32 -11.74 -0.37
CA LEU A 246 13.55 -12.88 -0.88
C LEU A 246 12.10 -12.44 -1.05
N SER A 247 11.43 -12.91 -2.10
CA SER A 247 10.08 -12.46 -2.43
C SER A 247 9.22 -13.60 -2.92
N SER A 248 7.96 -13.62 -2.51
CA SER A 248 6.96 -14.56 -3.00
C SER A 248 5.57 -13.93 -3.06
N SER A 249 4.77 -14.38 -4.01
CA SER A 249 3.33 -14.09 -4.10
C SER A 249 2.56 -15.34 -3.72
N ILE A 250 1.86 -15.30 -2.59
CA ILE A 250 1.17 -16.45 -2.01
C ILE A 250 -0.32 -16.36 -2.35
N PHE A 251 -0.85 -17.36 -3.06
CA PHE A 251 -2.30 -17.45 -3.29
C PHE A 251 -3.04 -17.62 -1.96
N VAL A 252 -4.02 -16.76 -1.72
CA VAL A 252 -4.98 -16.90 -0.63
C VAL A 252 -6.01 -17.92 -1.07
N LYS A 253 -5.92 -19.14 -0.54
CA LYS A 253 -6.78 -20.28 -0.92
C LYS A 253 -7.89 -20.49 0.11
N ASN A 254 -9.10 -20.73 -0.39
CA ASN A 254 -10.19 -21.30 0.39
C ASN A 254 -9.94 -22.80 0.53
N ASN A 255 -9.40 -23.21 1.67
CA ASN A 255 -9.42 -24.62 2.06
C ASN A 255 -10.81 -24.99 2.58
N THR A 256 -11.81 -25.01 1.70
CA THR A 256 -13.02 -25.80 1.94
C THR A 256 -12.71 -27.25 1.58
N LYS A 257 -11.90 -27.90 2.40
CA LYS A 257 -11.92 -29.36 2.57
C LYS A 257 -12.30 -29.58 4.04
N ASN A 258 -13.42 -30.27 4.22
CA ASN A 258 -14.09 -30.63 5.48
C ASN A 258 -15.15 -29.64 5.97
N ALA A 259 -16.33 -29.73 5.36
CA ALA A 259 -17.58 -29.91 6.10
C ALA A 259 -18.16 -31.27 5.67
#